data_AF-A0A6A6XX48-F1
#
_entry.id   AF-A0A6A6XX48-F1
#
_cell.length_a   1.000
_cell.length_b   1.000
_cell.length_c   1.000
_cell.angle_alpha   90.00
_cell.angle_beta   90.00
_cell.angle_gamma   90.00
#
_symmetry.space_group_name_H-M   'P 1'
#
loop_
_entity.id
_entity.type
_entity.pdbx_description
1 polymer ?
#
loop_
_entity_poly.entity_id
_entity_poly.type
_entity_poly.pdbx_seq_one_letter_code
_entity_poly.pdbx_strand_id
1 'polypeptide(L)'
;MFKATPTLQKAIRRLPLSTKQAKKDYYKGNSVGNMGTIDQFGRFKVDWDKVRTYVFPQKGAQGEMFLTKEMEDELREYRVNKDAEEHNEPPKVVKFEIPSPDYTILFPDSKKSLGDEYLRKWRLEKAGVEVK
;
A
#
# COMPACT_ATOMS: atom_id res chain seq x y z
N MET A 1 33.83 16.96 -26.54
CA MET A 1 32.38 16.68 -26.48
C MET A 1 32.12 15.42 -27.30
N PHE A 2 31.76 14.31 -26.67
CA PHE A 2 31.49 13.06 -27.38
C PHE A 2 30.25 13.22 -28.28
N LYS A 3 30.40 13.04 -29.59
CA LYS A 3 29.30 13.06 -30.55
C LYS A 3 29.05 11.62 -31.01
N ALA A 4 27.79 11.22 -31.07
CA ALA A 4 27.41 9.91 -31.59
C ALA A 4 27.81 9.76 -33.07
N THR A 5 28.08 8.53 -33.50
CA THR A 5 28.32 8.21 -34.91
C THR A 5 27.07 8.50 -35.76
N PRO A 6 27.20 8.80 -37.07
CA PRO A 6 26.07 9.23 -37.90
C PRO A 6 24.89 8.24 -37.95
N THR A 7 25.17 6.93 -37.89
CA THR A 7 24.14 5.87 -37.84
C THR A 7 23.39 5.89 -36.50
N LEU A 8 24.13 5.99 -35.40
CA LEU A 8 23.56 6.06 -34.06
C LEU A 8 22.79 7.37 -33.83
N GLN A 9 23.25 8.48 -34.40
CA GLN A 9 22.60 9.78 -34.30
C GLN A 9 21.18 9.77 -34.92
N LYS A 10 20.98 9.02 -36.02
CA LYS A 10 19.65 8.82 -36.63
C LYS A 10 18.72 8.01 -35.71
N ALA A 11 19.24 7.02 -35.00
CA ALA A 11 18.49 6.21 -34.05
C ALA A 11 18.11 7.00 -32.78
N ILE A 12 19.06 7.74 -32.21
CA ILE A 12 18.86 8.56 -30.99
C ILE A 12 17.75 9.60 -31.18
N ARG A 13 17.61 10.17 -32.39
CA ARG A 13 16.57 11.18 -32.67
C ARG A 13 15.13 10.67 -32.53
N ARG A 14 14.93 9.35 -32.54
CA ARG A 14 13.61 8.71 -32.38
C ARG A 14 13.33 8.26 -30.96
N LEU A 15 14.32 8.28 -30.07
CA LEU A 15 14.12 7.96 -28.68
C LEU A 15 13.32 9.06 -27.99
N PRO A 16 12.50 8.72 -26.98
CA PRO A 16 11.75 9.70 -26.23
C PRO A 16 12.70 10.70 -25.56
N LEU A 17 12.43 11.99 -25.77
CA LEU A 17 13.27 13.06 -25.27
C LEU A 17 13.28 13.07 -23.73
N SER A 18 14.48 13.09 -23.16
CA SER A 18 14.71 13.28 -21.73
C SER A 18 15.14 14.71 -21.42
N THR A 19 14.98 15.10 -20.16
CA THR A 19 15.38 16.44 -19.66
C THR A 19 16.88 16.72 -19.79
N LYS A 20 17.71 15.68 -19.87
CA LYS A 20 19.17 15.81 -20.00
C LYS A 20 19.64 15.92 -21.45
N GLN A 21 18.82 15.48 -22.38
CA GLN A 21 19.09 15.57 -23.82
C GLN A 21 18.61 16.91 -24.39
N ALA A 22 17.49 17.41 -23.87
CA ALA A 22 16.99 18.72 -24.23
C ALA A 22 17.85 19.81 -23.58
N LYS A 23 18.06 20.92 -24.30
CA LYS A 23 18.83 22.08 -23.80
C LYS A 23 17.92 22.96 -22.92
N LYS A 24 17.97 24.28 -23.13
CA LYS A 24 17.11 25.24 -22.45
C LYS A 24 15.64 25.03 -22.85
N ASP A 25 14.74 25.44 -21.97
CA ASP A 25 13.28 25.58 -22.20
C ASP A 25 12.46 24.28 -22.28
N TYR A 26 13.09 23.11 -22.23
CA TYR A 26 12.36 21.84 -22.12
C TYR A 26 12.20 21.41 -20.66
N TYR A 27 11.00 21.61 -20.12
CA TYR A 27 10.62 21.08 -18.82
C TYR A 27 9.82 19.78 -18.98
N LYS A 28 10.18 18.76 -18.19
CA LYS A 28 9.42 17.51 -18.08
C LYS A 28 9.43 17.06 -16.63
N GLY A 29 8.25 16.81 -16.07
CA GLY A 29 8.08 16.40 -14.68
C GLY A 29 8.40 14.92 -14.43
N ASN A 30 8.64 14.57 -13.16
CA ASN A 30 8.90 13.20 -12.70
C ASN A 30 7.71 12.60 -11.92
N SER A 31 6.47 13.02 -12.26
CA SER A 31 5.25 12.56 -11.58
C SER A 31 5.24 12.77 -10.05
N VAL A 32 5.92 13.82 -9.57
CA VAL A 32 6.02 14.14 -8.13
C VAL A 32 4.70 14.66 -7.53
N GLY A 33 3.72 15.02 -8.36
CA GLY A 33 2.46 15.65 -7.98
C GLY A 33 2.57 17.17 -7.88
N ASN A 34 1.42 17.85 -7.89
CA ASN A 34 1.37 19.30 -7.69
C ASN A 34 1.31 19.64 -6.19
N MET A 35 2.29 20.39 -5.68
CA MET A 35 2.41 20.77 -4.27
C MET A 35 2.06 22.25 -4.01
N GLY A 36 1.61 22.99 -5.02
CA GLY A 36 1.42 24.43 -4.86
C GLY A 36 1.11 25.17 -6.15
N THR A 37 1.53 26.43 -6.21
CA THR A 37 1.31 27.31 -7.37
C THR A 37 2.49 28.25 -7.54
N ILE A 38 2.90 28.49 -8.79
CA ILE A 38 3.92 29.48 -9.15
C ILE A 38 3.20 30.82 -9.40
N ASP A 39 3.68 31.90 -8.81
CA ASP A 39 3.14 33.24 -9.05
C ASP A 39 3.61 33.83 -10.40
N GLN A 40 3.03 34.96 -10.81
CA GLN A 40 3.40 35.66 -12.04
C GLN A 40 4.87 36.11 -12.10
N PHE A 41 5.56 36.15 -10.95
CA PHE A 41 6.97 36.53 -10.82
C PHE A 41 7.89 35.31 -10.72
N GLY A 42 7.38 34.09 -10.92
CA GLY A 42 8.14 32.85 -10.87
C GLY A 42 8.43 32.31 -9.46
N ARG A 43 7.81 32.87 -8.41
CA ARG A 43 7.98 32.39 -7.02
C ARG A 43 7.01 31.25 -6.75
N PHE A 44 7.50 30.18 -6.13
CA PHE A 44 6.67 29.03 -5.77
C PHE A 44 6.04 29.21 -4.38
N LYS A 45 4.71 29.09 -4.29
CA LYS A 45 3.95 29.07 -3.04
C LYS A 45 3.50 27.64 -2.75
N VAL A 46 3.89 27.10 -1.60
CA VAL A 46 3.55 25.75 -1.15
C VAL A 46 2.13 25.72 -0.58
N ASP A 47 1.35 24.72 -0.97
CA ASP A 47 0.04 24.41 -0.39
C ASP A 47 0.19 23.19 0.53
N TRP A 48 0.18 23.42 1.84
CA TRP A 48 0.45 22.40 2.85
C TRP A 48 -0.61 21.29 2.91
N ASP A 49 -1.84 21.57 2.45
CA ASP A 49 -2.91 20.57 2.40
C ASP A 49 -2.63 19.48 1.35
N LYS A 50 -1.81 19.80 0.34
CA LYS A 50 -1.37 18.86 -0.71
C LYS A 50 -0.09 18.10 -0.35
N VAL A 51 0.62 18.55 0.68
CA VAL A 51 1.89 17.93 1.08
C VAL A 51 1.58 16.63 1.83
N ARG A 52 2.00 15.51 1.24
CA ARG A 52 1.83 14.18 1.87
C ARG A 52 2.73 14.05 3.09
N THR A 53 2.13 13.78 4.24
CA THR A 53 2.82 13.42 5.49
C THR A 53 2.67 11.93 5.78
N TYR A 54 3.76 11.26 6.16
CA TYR A 54 3.72 9.88 6.61
C TYR A 54 3.75 9.86 8.15
N VAL A 55 2.61 9.55 8.77
CA VAL A 55 2.48 9.51 10.23
C VAL A 55 3.02 8.18 10.74
N PHE A 56 4.08 8.25 11.53
CA PHE A 56 4.65 7.07 12.17
C PHE A 56 3.85 6.71 13.44
N PRO A 57 3.52 5.42 13.68
CA PRO A 57 2.76 5.01 14.86
C PRO A 57 3.58 5.20 16.14
N GLN A 58 2.95 5.75 17.19
CA GLN A 58 3.64 6.07 18.45
C GLN A 58 4.28 4.87 19.15
N LYS A 59 3.66 3.69 19.05
CA LYS A 59 4.16 2.45 19.68
C LYS A 59 5.25 1.73 18.85
N GLY A 60 5.65 2.32 17.72
CA GLY A 60 6.59 1.72 16.77
C GLY A 60 6.02 0.48 16.06
N ALA A 61 6.71 0.03 15.01
CA ALA A 61 6.50 -1.30 14.46
C ALA A 61 7.32 -2.28 15.31
N GLN A 62 6.67 -3.08 16.14
CA GLN A 62 7.34 -4.08 16.99
C GLN A 62 7.68 -5.36 16.22
N GLY A 63 7.11 -5.55 15.03
CA GLY A 63 7.43 -6.67 14.16
C GLY A 63 8.77 -6.44 13.46
N GLU A 64 9.65 -7.44 13.54
CA GLU A 64 10.83 -7.49 12.69
C GLU A 64 10.43 -7.77 11.24
N MET A 65 11.21 -7.29 10.27
CA MET A 65 10.98 -7.60 8.85
C MET A 65 11.25 -9.07 8.51
N PHE A 66 11.94 -9.78 9.40
CA PHE A 66 12.30 -11.17 9.23
C PHE A 66 11.52 -12.01 10.22
N LEU A 67 11.17 -13.21 9.79
CA LEU A 67 10.58 -14.20 10.68
C LEU A 67 11.69 -14.91 11.44
N THR A 68 11.37 -15.42 12.62
CA THR A 68 12.23 -16.39 13.29
C THR A 68 12.34 -17.65 12.42
N LYS A 69 13.51 -18.28 12.36
CA LYS A 69 13.73 -19.51 11.57
C LYS A 69 12.70 -20.60 11.84
N GLU A 70 12.25 -20.73 13.08
CA GLU A 70 11.20 -21.69 13.49
C GLU A 70 9.90 -21.48 12.71
N MET A 71 9.44 -20.23 12.58
CA MET A 71 8.26 -19.88 11.78
C MET A 71 8.50 -20.01 10.26
N GLU A 72 9.74 -19.79 9.79
CA GLU A 72 10.09 -20.01 8.38
C GLU A 72 10.06 -21.50 8.02
N ASP A 73 10.55 -22.36 8.92
CA ASP A 73 10.56 -23.81 8.75
C ASP A 73 9.12 -24.39 8.75
N GLU A 74 8.24 -23.89 9.62
CA GLU A 74 6.80 -24.25 9.62
C GLU A 74 6.11 -23.86 8.30
N LEU A 75 6.36 -22.65 7.78
CA LEU A 75 5.81 -22.20 6.49
C LEU A 75 6.36 -23.00 5.31
N ARG A 76 7.63 -23.43 5.39
CA ARG A 76 8.28 -24.25 4.37
C ARG A 76 7.70 -25.66 4.36
N GLU A 77 7.50 -26.25 5.53
CA GLU A 77 6.86 -27.56 5.68
C GLU A 77 5.42 -27.53 5.15
N TYR A 78 4.66 -26.47 5.46
CA TYR A 78 3.33 -26.25 4.89
C TYR A 78 3.34 -26.17 3.35
N ARG A 79 4.30 -25.45 2.75
CA ARG A 79 4.42 -25.33 1.29
C ARG A 79 4.76 -26.66 0.62
N VAL A 80 5.73 -27.40 1.16
CA VAL A 80 6.12 -28.73 0.67
C VAL A 80 4.95 -29.71 0.74
N ASN A 81 4.17 -29.69 1.82
CA ASN A 81 2.99 -30.55 1.98
C ASN A 81 1.88 -30.18 0.99
N LYS A 82 1.70 -28.88 0.68
CA LYS A 82 0.74 -28.41 -0.33
C LYS A 82 1.15 -28.81 -1.76
N ASP A 83 2.43 -28.75 -2.08
CA ASP A 83 2.96 -29.18 -3.38
C ASP A 83 2.85 -30.72 -3.53
N ALA A 84 2.97 -31.48 -2.43
CA ALA A 84 2.77 -32.93 -2.42
C ALA A 84 1.29 -33.35 -2.59
N GLU A 85 0.33 -32.54 -2.12
CA GLU A 85 -1.11 -32.73 -2.39
C GLU A 85 -1.45 -32.65 -3.89
N GLU A 86 -0.70 -31.86 -4.68
CA GLU A 86 -0.85 -31.79 -6.15
C GLU A 86 -0.32 -33.05 -6.87
N HIS A 87 0.47 -33.90 -6.20
CA HIS A 87 1.13 -35.08 -6.77
C HIS A 87 0.58 -36.45 -6.30
N ASN A 88 -0.57 -36.50 -5.62
CA ASN A 88 -1.27 -37.73 -5.18
C ASN A 88 -0.51 -38.62 -4.16
N GLU A 89 0.20 -38.03 -3.19
CA GLU A 89 0.56 -38.71 -1.94
C GLU A 89 -0.34 -38.22 -0.78
N PRO A 90 -0.74 -39.08 0.18
CA PRO A 90 -1.69 -38.66 1.21
C PRO A 90 -1.04 -37.67 2.20
N PRO A 91 -1.54 -36.43 2.31
CA PRO A 91 -1.01 -35.44 3.24
C PRO A 91 -1.25 -35.88 4.69
N LYS A 92 -0.33 -35.54 5.60
CA LYS A 92 -0.64 -35.49 7.03
C LYS A 92 -1.57 -34.31 7.25
N VAL A 93 -2.87 -34.60 7.34
CA VAL A 93 -3.93 -33.60 7.45
C VAL A 93 -3.82 -32.87 8.80
N VAL A 94 -3.27 -31.65 8.79
CA VAL A 94 -3.60 -30.64 9.82
C VAL A 94 -4.63 -29.72 9.18
N LYS A 95 -5.90 -29.90 9.55
CA LYS A 95 -6.99 -29.03 9.06
C LYS A 95 -6.81 -27.63 9.66
N PHE A 96 -6.18 -26.73 8.92
CA PHE A 96 -6.19 -25.31 9.26
C PHE A 96 -7.36 -24.66 8.53
N GLU A 97 -8.54 -24.69 9.16
CA GLU A 97 -9.66 -23.87 8.72
C GLU A 97 -9.32 -22.42 9.08
N ILE A 98 -9.17 -21.54 8.09
CA ILE A 98 -9.16 -20.09 8.36
C ILE A 98 -10.62 -19.75 8.66
N PRO A 99 -11.00 -19.49 9.92
CA PRO A 99 -12.37 -19.12 10.21
C PRO A 99 -12.65 -17.81 9.45
N SER A 100 -13.76 -17.76 8.71
CA SER A 100 -14.37 -16.48 8.35
C SER A 100 -14.41 -15.66 9.65
N PRO A 101 -13.76 -14.50 9.74
CA PRO A 101 -13.69 -13.78 10.99
C PRO A 101 -15.10 -13.29 11.32
N ASP A 102 -15.84 -14.07 12.10
CA ASP A 102 -16.87 -13.53 12.96
C ASP A 102 -16.12 -12.63 13.95
N TYR A 103 -15.98 -11.36 13.58
CA TYR A 103 -15.29 -10.33 14.38
C TYR A 103 -15.90 -10.18 15.79
N THR A 104 -17.03 -10.82 16.06
CA THR A 104 -17.71 -10.88 17.35
C THR A 104 -17.01 -11.79 18.37
N ILE A 105 -16.27 -12.82 17.92
CA ILE A 105 -15.66 -13.83 18.82
C ILE A 105 -14.24 -13.46 19.26
N LEU A 106 -13.56 -12.58 18.51
CA LEU A 106 -12.16 -12.20 18.76
C LEU A 106 -11.99 -11.08 19.81
N PHE A 107 -13.07 -10.40 20.19
CA PHE A 107 -13.05 -9.36 21.23
C PHE A 107 -14.13 -9.59 22.30
N PRO A 108 -14.06 -10.69 23.08
CA PRO A 108 -15.08 -11.01 24.08
C PRO A 108 -15.18 -9.95 25.19
N ASP A 109 -14.10 -9.19 25.43
CA ASP A 109 -14.00 -8.21 26.52
C ASP A 109 -13.86 -6.74 26.07
N SER A 110 -13.95 -6.42 24.78
CA SER A 110 -13.99 -5.02 24.37
C SER A 110 -15.37 -4.45 24.68
N LYS A 111 -15.50 -3.81 25.84
CA LYS A 111 -16.69 -3.02 26.20
C LYS A 111 -17.03 -2.11 25.02
N LYS A 112 -18.12 -2.43 24.32
CA LYS A 112 -18.84 -1.62 23.32
C LYS A 112 -17.93 -0.70 22.51
N SER A 113 -17.46 -1.17 21.36
CA SER A 113 -16.84 -0.26 20.41
C SER A 113 -17.83 0.89 20.10
N LEU A 114 -17.33 2.12 20.09
CA LEU A 114 -18.12 3.33 19.80
C LEU A 114 -18.87 3.21 18.46
N GLY A 115 -18.34 2.40 17.54
CA GLY A 115 -18.93 2.10 16.23
C GLY A 115 -20.19 1.24 16.30
N ASP A 116 -20.25 0.27 17.21
CA ASP A 116 -21.42 -0.62 17.36
C ASP A 116 -22.63 0.14 17.94
N GLU A 117 -22.38 1.08 18.86
CA GLU A 117 -23.42 1.98 19.39
C GLU A 117 -23.93 2.96 18.33
N TYR A 118 -23.05 3.45 17.45
CA TYR A 118 -23.42 4.33 16.33
C TYR A 118 -24.32 3.61 15.32
N LEU A 119 -23.95 2.39 14.93
CA LEU A 119 -24.73 1.56 14.00
C LEU A 119 -26.10 1.18 14.59
N ARG A 120 -26.15 0.93 15.90
CA ARG A 120 -27.41 0.67 16.61
C ARG A 120 -28.32 1.90 16.65
N LYS A 121 -27.79 3.08 17.00
CA LYS A 121 -28.55 4.34 16.99
C LYS A 121 -29.09 4.66 15.60
N TRP A 122 -28.24 4.55 14.58
CA TRP A 122 -28.64 4.79 13.19
C TRP A 122 -29.75 3.83 12.73
N ARG A 123 -29.68 2.55 13.10
CA ARG A 123 -30.70 1.55 12.75
C ARG A 123 -32.03 1.80 13.48
N LEU A 124 -32.00 2.23 14.74
CA LEU A 124 -33.19 2.55 15.54
C LEU A 124 -33.87 3.84 15.04
N GLU A 125 -33.07 4.84 14.67
CA GLU A 125 -33.55 6.09 14.07
C GLU A 125 -34.23 5.83 12.71
N LYS A 126 -33.65 4.96 11.87
CA LYS A 126 -34.28 4.52 10.61
C LYS A 126 -35.54 3.69 10.81
N ALA A 127 -35.66 2.98 11.92
CA ALA A 127 -36.85 2.21 12.27
C ALA A 127 -37.95 3.06 12.93
N GLY A 128 -37.74 4.37 13.11
CA GLY A 128 -38.71 5.27 13.74
C GLY A 128 -38.94 5.00 15.23
N VAL A 129 -38.00 4.32 15.89
CA VAL A 129 -38.06 4.04 17.33
C VAL A 129 -37.37 5.17 18.07
N GLU A 130 -38.11 5.95 18.87
CA GLU A 130 -37.51 6.98 19.72
C GLU A 130 -36.56 6.35 20.75
N VAL A 131 -35.29 6.71 20.68
CA VAL A 131 -34.28 6.30 21.65
C VAL A 131 -34.22 7.36 22.75
N LYS A 132 -34.78 7.06 23.93
CA LYS A 132 -34.59 7.87 25.15
C LYS A 132 -33.19 7.71 25.72
#